data_AF-A0A947F644-F1
#
_entry.id   AF-A0A947F644-F1
#
_cell.length_a   1.000
_cell.length_b   1.000
_cell.length_c   1.000
_cell.angle_alpha   90.00
_cell.angle_beta   90.00
_cell.angle_gamma   90.00
#
_symmetry.space_group_name_H-M   'P 1'
#
loop_
_entity.id
_entity.type
_entity.pdbx_description
1 polymer ?
#
loop_
_entity_poly.entity_id
_entity_poly.type
_entity_poly.pdbx_seq_one_letter_code
_entity_poly.pdbx_strand_id
1 'polypeptide(L)'
;VSGFGEITPDNKRIITMEWIVEGIALIFIGSINATVTVIDYTSSISLAVYLSSVVVLIVLAFVSFLTGFKISFLPFKLCPVIFITSAVLILLGGLF
;
A
#
# COMPACT_ATOMS: atom_id res chain seq x y z
N VAL A 1 6.50 -18.98 -11.71
CA VAL A 1 7.93 -19.30 -11.98
C VAL A 1 8.43 -20.19 -10.85
N SER A 2 8.95 -21.36 -11.20
CA SER A 2 9.53 -22.35 -10.28
C SER A 2 10.65 -21.72 -9.45
N GLY A 3 10.43 -21.67 -8.13
CA GLY A 3 11.42 -21.46 -7.07
C GLY A 3 12.57 -20.52 -7.40
N PHE A 4 12.47 -19.26 -6.97
CA PHE A 4 13.66 -18.45 -6.72
C PHE A 4 14.60 -19.27 -5.81
N GLY A 5 15.79 -19.60 -6.30
CA GLY A 5 16.86 -20.23 -5.53
C GLY A 5 17.35 -19.34 -4.38
N GLU A 6 18.51 -19.65 -3.81
CA GLU A 6 19.09 -18.82 -2.75
C GLU A 6 19.16 -17.34 -3.16
N ILE A 7 18.78 -16.45 -2.24
CA ILE A 7 18.69 -15.01 -2.47
C ILE A 7 20.11 -14.49 -2.79
N THR A 8 20.39 -14.33 -4.09
CA THR A 8 21.57 -13.61 -4.58
C THR A 8 21.49 -12.14 -4.14
N PRO A 9 22.64 -11.44 -3.98
CA PRO A 9 22.68 -10.05 -3.54
C PRO A 9 21.87 -9.09 -4.44
N ASP A 10 21.71 -9.41 -5.72
CA ASP A 10 20.85 -8.66 -6.66
C ASP A 10 19.35 -8.76 -6.32
N ASN A 11 18.87 -9.94 -5.91
CA ASN A 11 17.46 -10.09 -5.49
C ASN A 11 17.15 -9.22 -4.27
N LYS A 12 18.09 -9.05 -3.33
CA LYS A 12 17.89 -8.13 -2.18
C LYS A 12 17.75 -6.67 -2.62
N ARG A 13 18.51 -6.25 -3.64
CA ARG A 13 18.42 -4.88 -4.16
C ARG A 13 17.09 -4.62 -4.85
N ILE A 14 16.60 -5.58 -5.64
CA ILE A 14 15.29 -5.48 -6.30
C ILE A 14 14.17 -5.37 -5.27
N ILE A 15 14.19 -6.23 -4.23
CA ILE A 15 13.20 -6.22 -3.14
C ILE A 15 13.24 -4.89 -2.37
N THR A 16 14.43 -4.33 -2.15
CA THR A 16 14.57 -3.02 -1.47
C THR A 16 14.00 -1.89 -2.33
N MET A 17 14.25 -1.91 -3.64
CA MET A 17 13.69 -0.92 -4.58
C MET A 17 12.16 -0.98 -4.61
N GLU A 18 11.58 -2.18 -4.61
CA GLU A 18 10.13 -2.37 -4.58
C GLU A 18 9.52 -1.81 -3.28
N TRP A 19 10.13 -2.09 -2.13
CA TRP A 19 9.69 -1.56 -0.85
C TRP A 19 9.74 -0.02 -0.79
N ILE A 20 10.78 0.60 -1.35
CA ILE A 20 10.88 2.06 -1.43
C ILE A 20 9.74 2.64 -2.28
N VAL A 21 9.45 2.04 -3.43
CA VAL A 21 8.37 2.48 -4.31
C VAL A 21 7.00 2.35 -3.63
N GLU A 22 6.77 1.23 -2.92
CA GLU A 22 5.56 1.03 -2.12
C GLU A 22 5.40 2.10 -1.02
N GLY A 23 6.48 2.44 -0.32
CA GLY A 23 6.48 3.49 0.69
C GLY A 23 6.19 4.88 0.13
N ILE A 24 6.80 5.23 -1.01
CA ILE A 24 6.55 6.52 -1.69
C ILE A 24 5.09 6.59 -2.17
N ALA A 25 4.54 5.50 -2.71
CA ALA A 25 3.14 5.43 -3.13
C ALA A 25 2.18 5.65 -1.94
N LEU A 26 2.47 5.06 -0.78
CA LEU A 26 1.72 5.26 0.46
C LEU A 26 1.69 6.73 0.90
N ILE A 27 2.85 7.40 0.89
CA ILE A 27 2.95 8.82 1.25
C ILE A 27 2.12 9.68 0.29
N PHE A 28 2.18 9.38 -1.00
CA PHE A 28 1.40 10.10 -2.01
C PHE A 28 -0.11 9.91 -1.85
N ILE A 29 -0.58 8.68 -1.63
CA ILE A 29 -1.99 8.40 -1.35
C ILE A 29 -2.45 9.12 -0.08
N GLY A 30 -1.62 9.13 0.96
CA GLY A 30 -1.87 9.87 2.19
C GLY A 30 -2.00 11.38 1.96
N SER A 31 -1.10 11.97 1.16
CA SER A 31 -1.13 13.42 0.90
C SER A 31 -2.35 13.85 0.08
N ILE A 32 -2.77 13.04 -0.91
CA ILE A 32 -3.99 13.29 -1.68
C ILE A 32 -5.20 13.27 -0.76
N ASN A 33 -5.34 12.23 0.06
CA ASN A 33 -6.48 12.13 0.97
C ASN A 33 -6.52 13.29 1.97
N ALA A 34 -5.37 13.66 2.55
CA ALA A 34 -5.28 14.82 3.42
C ALA A 34 -5.68 16.12 2.72
N THR A 35 -5.22 16.33 1.47
CA THR A 35 -5.56 17.52 0.68
C THR A 35 -7.05 17.59 0.39
N VAL A 36 -7.66 16.48 -0.01
CA VAL A 36 -9.10 16.39 -0.26
C VAL A 36 -9.89 16.70 1.01
N THR A 37 -9.49 16.13 2.16
CA THR A 37 -10.15 16.40 3.45
C THR A 37 -10.10 17.88 3.85
N VAL A 38 -9.00 18.58 3.54
CA VAL A 38 -8.86 20.01 3.85
C VAL A 38 -9.72 20.89 2.94
N ILE A 39 -9.88 20.53 1.66
CA ILE A 39 -10.63 21.33 0.69
C ILE A 39 -12.12 21.16 0.90
N ASP A 40 -12.60 19.92 0.85
CA ASP A 40 -14.01 19.59 1.01
C ASP A 40 -14.14 18.10 1.36
N TYR A 41 -14.65 17.77 2.54
CA TYR A 41 -14.85 16.40 2.97
C TYR A 41 -16.25 15.86 2.67
N THR A 42 -17.19 16.73 2.26
CA THR A 42 -18.62 16.39 2.12
C THR A 42 -19.04 16.08 0.67
N SER A 43 -18.19 16.43 -0.29
CA SER A 43 -18.51 16.24 -1.71
C SER A 43 -18.48 14.78 -2.15
N SER A 44 -19.32 14.44 -3.15
CA SER A 44 -19.28 13.11 -3.80
C SER A 44 -17.93 12.81 -4.46
N ILE A 45 -17.15 13.84 -4.81
CA ILE A 45 -15.82 13.71 -5.41
C ILE A 45 -14.84 13.20 -4.34
N SER A 46 -14.92 13.73 -3.12
CA SER A 46 -14.07 13.33 -1.99
C SER A 46 -14.30 11.87 -1.62
N LEU A 47 -15.56 11.44 -1.60
CA LEU A 47 -15.93 10.05 -1.37
C LEU A 47 -15.39 9.11 -2.46
N ALA A 48 -15.39 9.55 -3.73
CA ALA A 48 -14.78 8.78 -4.82
C ALA A 48 -13.25 8.66 -4.67
N VAL A 49 -12.57 9.71 -4.19
CA VAL A 49 -11.12 9.67 -3.91
C VAL A 49 -10.80 8.75 -2.73
N TYR A 50 -11.59 8.79 -1.65
CA TYR A 50 -11.43 7.88 -0.53
C TYR A 50 -11.64 6.43 -0.94
N LEU A 51 -12.72 6.12 -1.67
CA LEU A 51 -12.99 4.76 -2.15
C LEU A 51 -11.91 4.25 -3.11
N SER A 52 -11.48 5.07 -4.06
CA SER A 52 -10.41 4.67 -4.99
C SER A 52 -9.08 4.42 -4.27
N SER A 53 -8.76 5.23 -3.25
CA SER A 53 -7.59 5.01 -2.38
C SER A 53 -7.69 3.70 -1.59
N VAL A 54 -8.86 3.37 -1.04
CA VAL A 54 -9.07 2.12 -0.32
C VAL A 54 -8.92 0.92 -1.26
N VAL A 55 -9.52 0.97 -2.45
CA VAL A 55 -9.43 -0.10 -3.44
C VAL A 55 -7.97 -0.35 -3.85
N VAL A 56 -7.21 0.71 -4.16
CA VAL A 56 -5.80 0.52 -4.57
C VAL A 56 -4.95 -0.04 -3.42
N LEU A 57 -5.17 0.40 -2.18
CA LEU A 57 -4.45 -0.14 -1.02
C LEU A 57 -4.76 -1.62 -0.77
N ILE A 58 -6.02 -2.05 -0.97
CA ILE A 58 -6.39 -3.47 -0.85
C ILE A 58 -5.75 -4.29 -1.98
N VAL A 59 -5.75 -3.78 -3.21
CA VAL A 59 -5.09 -4.46 -4.35
C VAL A 59 -3.59 -4.59 -4.11
N LEU A 60 -2.92 -3.52 -3.67
CA LEU A 60 -1.50 -3.56 -3.32
C LEU A 60 -1.24 -4.54 -2.18
N ALA A 61 -2.03 -4.50 -1.10
CA ALA A 61 -1.91 -5.46 0.00
C ALA A 61 -2.03 -6.93 -0.48
N PHE A 62 -2.96 -7.20 -1.39
CA PHE A 62 -3.14 -8.54 -1.95
C PHE A 62 -1.94 -8.96 -2.80
N VAL A 63 -1.45 -8.08 -3.68
CA VAL A 63 -0.26 -8.36 -4.51
C VAL A 63 0.98 -8.57 -3.63
N SER A 64 1.23 -7.70 -2.65
CA SER A 64 2.37 -7.82 -1.73
C SER A 64 2.27 -9.06 -0.84
N PHE A 65 1.06 -9.51 -0.49
CA PHE A 65 0.86 -10.78 0.21
C PHE A 65 1.24 -11.98 -0.65
N LEU A 66 0.85 -11.98 -1.93
CA LEU A 66 1.19 -13.05 -2.88
C LEU A 66 2.69 -13.12 -3.18
N THR A 67 3.39 -11.99 -3.25
CA THR A 67 4.84 -11.94 -3.49
C THR A 67 5.66 -12.20 -2.22
N GLY A 68 5.17 -11.78 -1.05
CA GLY A 68 5.88 -11.88 0.23
C GLY A 68 5.88 -13.25 0.91
N PHE A 69 5.01 -14.20 0.51
CA PHE A 69 4.81 -15.45 1.25
C PHE A 69 6.02 -16.41 1.24
N LYS A 70 6.98 -16.22 0.32
CA LYS A 70 8.11 -17.15 0.11
C LYS A 70 9.49 -16.58 0.48
N ILE A 71 9.56 -15.34 0.98
CA ILE A 71 10.84 -14.63 1.18
C ILE A 71 11.08 -14.37 2.68
N SER A 72 12.32 -14.58 3.15
CA SER A 72 12.73 -14.37 4.54
C SER A 72 12.89 -12.89 4.96
N PHE A 73 12.63 -11.95 4.04
CA PHE A 73 12.74 -10.52 4.30
C PHE A 73 11.50 -10.00 5.03
N LEU A 74 11.68 -9.68 6.31
CA LEU A 74 10.64 -9.17 7.23
C LEU A 74 9.81 -7.97 6.70
N PRO A 75 10.36 -6.97 5.97
CA PRO A 75 9.60 -5.81 5.51
C PRO A 75 8.41 -6.17 4.60
N PHE A 76 8.56 -7.21 3.77
CA PHE A 76 7.51 -7.67 2.85
C PHE A 76 6.31 -8.31 3.56
N LYS A 77 6.51 -8.85 4.78
CA LYS A 77 5.40 -9.31 5.62
C LYS A 77 4.66 -8.15 6.29
N LEU A 78 5.34 -7.02 6.49
CA LEU A 78 4.75 -5.84 7.13
C LEU A 78 3.95 -4.98 6.14
N CYS A 79 4.40 -4.81 4.89
CA CYS A 79 3.71 -4.02 3.88
C CYS A 79 2.21 -4.32 3.72
N PRO A 80 1.76 -5.58 3.57
CA PRO A 80 0.33 -5.87 3.46
C PRO A 80 -0.44 -5.46 4.73
N VAL A 81 0.16 -5.57 5.91
CA VAL A 81 -0.45 -5.08 7.15
C VAL A 81 -0.56 -3.56 7.14
N ILE A 82 0.50 -2.85 6.75
CA ILE A 82 0.52 -1.39 6.66
C ILE A 82 -0.57 -0.91 5.68
N PHE A 83 -0.62 -1.46 4.47
CA PHE A 83 -1.63 -1.09 3.47
C PHE A 83 -3.06 -1.32 3.95
N ILE A 84 -3.33 -2.46 4.60
CA ILE A 84 -4.65 -2.75 5.17
C ILE A 84 -4.98 -1.75 6.29
N THR A 85 -4.04 -1.46 7.19
CA THR A 85 -4.28 -0.49 8.27
C THR A 85 -4.56 0.91 7.72
N SER A 86 -3.81 1.37 6.70
CA SER A 86 -4.06 2.64 6.03
C SER A 86 -5.42 2.66 5.32
N ALA A 87 -5.80 1.56 4.67
CA ALA A 87 -7.10 1.45 4.01
C ALA A 87 -8.25 1.56 5.03
N VAL A 88 -8.14 0.87 6.17
CA VAL A 88 -9.13 0.95 7.26
C VAL A 88 -9.19 2.36 7.83
N LEU A 89 -8.05 3.03 8.05
CA LEU A 89 -8.01 4.41 8.53
C LEU A 89 -8.69 5.38 7.57
N ILE A 90 -8.43 5.28 6.27
CA ILE A 90 -9.08 6.12 5.25
C ILE A 90 -10.57 5.83 5.19
N LEU A 91 -10.97 4.56 5.28
CA LEU A 91 -12.37 4.17 5.24
C LEU A 91 -13.14 4.69 6.47
N LEU A 92 -12.54 4.63 7.66
CA LEU A 92 -13.11 5.22 8.87
C LEU A 92 -13.20 6.75 8.76
N GLY A 93 -12.14 7.42 8.28
CA GLY A 93 -12.14 8.88 8.12
C GLY A 93 -13.01 9.41 6.97
N GLY A 94 -13.39 8.55 6.01
CA GLY A 94 -14.31 8.91 4.93
C GLY A 94 -15.78 8.62 5.25
N LEU A 95 -16.06 7.79 6.26
CA LEU A 95 -17.41 7.43 6.72
C LEU A 95 -17.90 8.27 7.91
N PHE A 96 -16.98 8.74 8.76
CA PHE A 96 -17.25 9.56 9.95
C PHE A 96 -16.79 11.00 9.73
#